data_AF-A0A284RL70-F1
#
_entry.id   AF-A0A284RL70-F1
#
_cell.length_a   1.000
_cell.length_b   1.000
_cell.length_c   1.000
_cell.angle_alpha   90.00
_cell.angle_beta   90.00
_cell.angle_gamma   90.00
#
_symmetry.space_group_name_H-M   'P 1'
#
loop_
_entity.id
_entity.type
_entity.pdbx_description
1 polymer ?
#
loop_
_entity_poly.entity_id
_entity_poly.type
_entity_poly.pdbx_seq_one_letter_code
_entity_poly.pdbx_strand_id
1 'polypeptide(L)'
;MASIQLYFKPRPISRKYGHSKYLPFKWPFDSKYGPFFADYGTIPSDATEVYTIQSSALVTSLSTFYNKLIPGLDAKVPNPNKFHRSEWSGLLQLAVAKADSSFCFQLECEDHIVRLAKGNRAPPPPPTDMRIIDLSPEWYNIVYSTHIRGNVELRDKSRDTELELFVWVYMFYVADDRAEIWRGFRQEMYQLTKFFFSARLPSAYAKSPGLFDLVSSRAYTAASAFASALAVKPSANENEPPLLSLPSSNGLSSTDSTSFSHAGDSSDEADLSALNRPSRRRNFVVVDSVNV
;
A
#
# COMPACT_ATOMS: atom_id res chain seq x y z
N MET A 1 18.33 -21.16 -5.88
CA MET A 1 17.76 -19.84 -6.20
C MET A 1 17.54 -19.08 -4.90
N ALA A 2 17.56 -17.74 -4.91
CA ALA A 2 17.24 -16.97 -3.70
C ALA A 2 15.73 -17.01 -3.40
N SER A 3 15.37 -17.09 -2.12
CA SER A 3 13.99 -17.22 -1.64
C SER A 3 13.61 -15.99 -0.81
N ILE A 4 12.43 -15.42 -1.08
CA ILE A 4 11.87 -14.30 -0.32
C ILE A 4 10.84 -14.87 0.66
N GLN A 5 10.93 -14.50 1.95
CA GLN A 5 9.87 -14.77 2.92
C GLN A 5 8.95 -13.54 3.00
N LEU A 6 7.66 -13.77 2.74
CA LEU A 6 6.61 -12.76 2.77
C LEU A 6 5.74 -12.97 4.01
N TYR A 7 5.57 -11.94 4.82
CA TYR A 7 4.72 -11.97 6.01
C TYR A 7 3.49 -11.10 5.80
N PHE A 8 2.33 -11.59 6.24
CA PHE A 8 1.05 -10.91 6.16
C PHE A 8 0.29 -11.04 7.47
N LYS A 9 -0.55 -10.05 7.78
CA LYS A 9 -1.52 -10.18 8.87
C LYS A 9 -2.75 -10.97 8.40
N PRO A 10 -3.42 -11.71 9.30
CA PRO A 10 -4.76 -12.22 9.06
C PRO A 10 -5.69 -11.10 8.54
N ARG A 11 -6.39 -11.39 7.45
CA ARG A 11 -7.32 -10.46 6.81
C ARG A 11 -8.76 -10.73 7.26
N PRO A 12 -9.66 -9.73 7.24
CA PRO A 12 -11.08 -9.94 7.51
C PRO A 12 -11.70 -10.99 6.59
N ILE A 13 -12.78 -11.64 7.03
CA ILE A 13 -13.52 -12.61 6.21
C ILE A 13 -14.01 -11.92 4.93
N SER A 14 -13.70 -12.50 3.76
CA SER A 14 -14.03 -11.90 2.47
C SER A 14 -15.49 -12.14 2.12
N ARG A 15 -16.28 -11.09 1.86
CA ARG A 15 -17.66 -11.24 1.35
C ARG A 15 -17.75 -12.04 0.05
N LYS A 16 -16.66 -12.15 -0.72
CA LYS A 16 -16.58 -12.87 -2.00
C LYS A 16 -15.99 -14.28 -1.88
N TYR A 17 -15.19 -14.55 -0.84
CA TYR A 17 -14.39 -15.78 -0.72
C TYR A 17 -14.52 -16.47 0.65
N GLY A 18 -15.36 -15.96 1.55
CA GLY A 18 -15.51 -16.46 2.91
C GLY A 18 -14.18 -16.50 3.66
N HIS A 19 -13.84 -17.68 4.16
CA HIS A 19 -12.60 -17.96 4.90
C HIS A 19 -11.39 -18.28 3.99
N SER A 20 -11.56 -18.36 2.66
CA SER A 20 -10.40 -18.52 1.76
C SER A 20 -9.47 -17.31 1.86
N LYS A 21 -8.17 -17.60 1.88
CA LYS A 21 -7.12 -16.59 1.90
C LYS A 21 -7.11 -15.79 0.60
N TYR A 22 -6.82 -14.49 0.68
CA TYR A 22 -6.84 -13.60 -0.48
C TYR A 22 -5.84 -12.45 -0.35
N LEU A 23 -5.49 -11.83 -1.48
CA LEU A 23 -4.67 -10.62 -1.57
C LEU A 23 -5.52 -9.42 -2.02
N PRO A 24 -5.45 -8.26 -1.33
CA PRO A 24 -6.23 -7.07 -1.67
C PRO A 24 -5.44 -6.13 -2.59
N PHE A 25 -5.50 -6.32 -3.91
CA PHE A 25 -4.86 -5.43 -4.90
C PHE A 25 -5.44 -3.99 -4.94
N LYS A 26 -6.49 -3.71 -4.16
CA LYS A 26 -7.23 -2.44 -4.21
C LYS A 26 -6.35 -1.24 -3.78
N TRP A 27 -6.40 -0.16 -4.56
CA TRP A 27 -5.89 1.16 -4.18
C TRP A 27 -6.93 2.00 -3.38
N PRO A 28 -6.55 2.82 -2.37
CA PRO A 28 -5.24 2.91 -1.74
C PRO A 28 -4.83 1.57 -1.10
N PHE A 29 -3.56 1.21 -1.26
CA PHE A 29 -3.06 -0.11 -0.85
C PHE A 29 -3.11 -0.26 0.67
N ASP A 30 -3.83 -1.27 1.16
CA ASP A 30 -4.04 -1.50 2.60
C ASP A 30 -2.82 -2.20 3.24
N SER A 31 -1.71 -1.45 3.26
CA SER A 31 -0.38 -1.86 3.75
C SER A 31 -0.38 -2.36 5.19
N LYS A 32 -1.45 -2.08 5.96
CA LYS A 32 -1.73 -2.67 7.27
C LYS A 32 -1.61 -4.20 7.27
N TYR A 33 -2.01 -4.88 6.18
CA TYR A 33 -2.01 -6.34 6.09
C TYR A 33 -0.74 -6.93 5.45
N GLY A 34 0.17 -6.11 4.94
CA GLY A 34 1.41 -6.51 4.28
C GLY A 34 1.52 -6.01 2.83
N PRO A 35 2.56 -6.44 2.09
CA PRO A 35 3.54 -7.45 2.47
C PRO A 35 4.61 -6.88 3.41
N PHE A 36 5.05 -7.67 4.40
CA PHE A 36 6.20 -7.36 5.26
C PHE A 36 7.35 -8.32 4.94
N PHE A 37 8.59 -7.85 5.11
CA PHE A 37 9.82 -8.55 4.74
C PHE A 37 10.81 -8.47 5.89
N ALA A 38 11.35 -9.62 6.34
CA ALA A 38 12.29 -9.69 7.46
C ALA A 38 13.54 -8.83 7.23
N ASP A 39 14.06 -8.85 6.00
CA ASP A 39 15.34 -8.23 5.63
C ASP A 39 15.29 -6.69 5.59
N TYR A 40 14.09 -6.10 5.61
CA TYR A 40 13.87 -4.67 5.37
C TYR A 40 13.03 -3.96 6.45
N GLY A 41 12.59 -4.66 7.49
CA GLY A 41 11.90 -4.03 8.62
C GLY A 41 11.32 -5.00 9.65
N THR A 42 10.93 -4.46 10.80
CA THR A 42 10.33 -5.22 11.90
C THR A 42 8.99 -5.83 11.46
N ILE A 43 8.91 -7.16 11.47
CA ILE A 43 7.67 -7.89 11.22
C ILE A 43 6.71 -7.66 12.40
N PRO A 44 5.45 -7.23 12.16
CA PRO A 44 4.45 -7.12 13.22
C PRO A 44 4.16 -8.47 13.88
N SER A 45 3.96 -8.52 15.20
CA SER A 45 3.71 -9.78 15.94
C SER A 45 2.40 -10.47 15.57
N ASP A 46 1.46 -9.74 14.94
CA ASP A 46 0.21 -10.23 14.36
C ASP A 46 0.33 -10.61 12.86
N ALA A 47 1.51 -10.53 12.26
CA ALA A 47 1.78 -10.97 10.88
C ALA A 47 2.06 -12.49 10.78
N THR A 48 1.08 -13.29 11.20
CA THR A 48 1.21 -14.76 11.34
C THR A 48 1.13 -15.55 10.04
N GLU A 49 0.78 -14.93 8.90
CA GLU A 49 0.71 -15.62 7.62
C GLU A 49 2.03 -15.49 6.84
N VAL A 50 2.83 -16.57 6.83
CA VAL A 50 4.12 -16.64 6.12
C VAL A 50 3.98 -17.36 4.78
N TYR A 51 4.61 -16.83 3.74
CA TYR A 51 4.80 -17.48 2.44
C TYR A 51 6.27 -17.42 2.03
N THR A 52 6.69 -18.31 1.13
CA THR A 52 8.02 -18.26 0.52
C THR A 52 7.90 -18.36 -1.00
N ILE A 53 8.52 -17.43 -1.72
CA ILE A 53 8.54 -17.41 -3.19
C ILE A 53 9.99 -17.39 -3.71
N GLN A 54 10.22 -17.93 -4.91
CA GLN A 54 11.54 -18.02 -5.53
C GLN A 54 11.62 -17.18 -6.82
N SER A 55 11.89 -15.88 -6.69
CA SER A 55 12.11 -14.97 -7.82
C SER A 55 13.39 -14.16 -7.61
N SER A 56 14.44 -14.46 -8.38
CA SER A 56 15.75 -13.79 -8.29
C SER A 56 15.68 -12.33 -8.76
N ALA A 57 14.81 -12.03 -9.73
CA ALA A 57 14.50 -10.66 -10.12
C ALA A 57 13.91 -9.90 -8.92
N LEU A 58 12.82 -10.42 -8.32
CA LEU A 58 12.16 -9.73 -7.22
C LEU A 58 13.08 -9.56 -5.99
N VAL A 59 14.01 -10.48 -5.69
CA VAL A 59 15.04 -10.27 -4.65
C VAL A 59 15.91 -9.04 -4.95
N THR A 60 16.34 -8.90 -6.22
CA THR A 60 17.20 -7.81 -6.69
C THR A 60 16.47 -6.47 -6.65
N SER A 61 15.21 -6.47 -7.05
CA SER A 61 14.34 -5.30 -7.11
C SER A 61 13.88 -4.86 -5.71
N LEU A 62 13.54 -5.80 -4.80
CA LEU A 62 13.28 -5.50 -3.38
C LEU A 62 14.50 -4.86 -2.70
N SER A 63 15.71 -5.37 -2.96
CA SER A 63 16.94 -4.78 -2.43
C SER A 63 17.17 -3.37 -2.98
N THR A 64 16.94 -3.15 -4.28
CA THR A 64 17.04 -1.81 -4.90
C THR A 64 15.97 -0.86 -4.35
N PHE A 65 14.74 -1.34 -4.16
CA PHE A 65 13.62 -0.62 -3.60
C PHE A 65 13.91 -0.16 -2.16
N TYR A 66 14.12 -1.09 -1.23
CA TYR A 66 14.29 -0.76 0.19
C TYR A 66 15.65 -0.15 0.53
N ASN A 67 16.75 -0.52 -0.13
CA ASN A 67 18.09 0.00 0.22
C ASN A 67 18.50 1.26 -0.56
N LYS A 68 17.84 1.60 -1.68
CA LYS A 68 18.22 2.75 -2.52
C LYS A 68 17.05 3.68 -2.82
N LEU A 69 15.94 3.16 -3.36
CA LEU A 69 14.85 4.01 -3.83
C LEU A 69 14.10 4.66 -2.66
N ILE A 70 13.65 3.86 -1.68
CA ILE A 70 12.84 4.36 -0.56
C ILE A 70 13.61 5.37 0.31
N PRO A 71 14.85 5.10 0.78
CA PRO A 71 15.67 6.10 1.47
C PRO A 71 16.01 7.31 0.57
N GLY A 72 16.05 7.09 -0.74
CA GLY A 72 16.22 8.12 -1.74
C GLY A 72 15.02 9.09 -1.82
N LEU A 73 13.79 8.57 -1.80
CA LEU A 73 12.56 9.38 -1.87
C LEU A 73 12.19 9.98 -0.51
N ASP A 74 12.45 9.28 0.59
CA ASP A 74 12.23 9.77 1.97
C ASP A 74 13.20 10.90 2.39
N ALA A 75 14.22 11.16 1.58
CA ALA A 75 15.14 12.27 1.78
C ALA A 75 14.38 13.61 1.80
N LYS A 76 14.66 14.44 2.82
CA LYS A 76 13.96 15.71 3.04
C LYS A 76 14.08 16.65 1.84
N VAL A 77 12.94 16.98 1.22
CA VAL A 77 12.86 17.92 0.10
C VAL A 77 13.41 19.30 0.50
N PRO A 78 14.34 19.89 -0.28
CA PRO A 78 14.88 21.23 0.00
C PRO A 78 13.82 22.34 -0.12
N ASN A 79 13.91 23.40 0.69
CA ASN A 79 13.10 24.61 0.51
C ASN A 79 13.86 25.64 -0.35
N PRO A 80 13.42 25.98 -1.58
CA PRO A 80 14.17 26.84 -2.50
C PRO A 80 14.51 28.23 -1.94
N ASN A 81 13.69 28.74 -1.01
CA ASN A 81 13.88 30.06 -0.38
C ASN A 81 15.06 30.10 0.60
N LYS A 82 15.70 28.95 0.88
CA LYS A 82 16.90 28.85 1.73
C LYS A 82 18.22 28.79 0.95
N PHE A 83 18.16 28.75 -0.38
CA PHE A 83 19.32 28.61 -1.27
C PHE A 83 19.45 29.84 -2.18
N HIS A 84 20.67 30.15 -2.62
CA HIS A 84 20.88 31.20 -3.60
C HIS A 84 20.39 30.75 -4.98
N ARG A 85 19.96 31.69 -5.84
CA ARG A 85 19.45 31.36 -7.20
C ARG A 85 20.46 30.59 -8.07
N SER A 86 21.76 30.75 -7.79
CA SER A 86 22.85 29.98 -8.41
C SER A 86 22.76 28.47 -8.16
N GLU A 87 22.11 28.04 -7.08
CA GLU A 87 21.97 26.63 -6.67
C GLU A 87 20.67 26.01 -7.19
N TRP A 88 19.72 26.83 -7.69
CA TRP A 88 18.40 26.37 -8.14
C TRP A 88 18.47 25.39 -9.32
N SER A 89 19.50 25.47 -10.16
CA SER A 89 19.77 24.47 -11.22
C SER A 89 20.09 23.09 -10.63
N GLY A 90 20.89 23.02 -9.56
CA GLY A 90 21.19 21.80 -8.83
C GLY A 90 19.97 21.23 -8.09
N LEU A 91 19.13 22.11 -7.51
CA LEU A 91 17.86 21.71 -6.91
C LEU A 91 16.89 21.10 -7.94
N LEU A 92 16.83 21.69 -9.15
CA LEU A 92 16.04 21.12 -10.25
C LEU A 92 16.61 19.77 -10.71
N GLN A 93 17.93 19.64 -10.89
CA GLN A 93 18.57 18.38 -11.27
C GLN A 93 18.33 17.27 -10.23
N LEU A 94 18.37 17.60 -8.94
CA LEU A 94 17.99 16.68 -7.86
C LEU A 94 16.51 16.26 -7.98
N ALA A 95 15.60 17.21 -8.21
CA ALA A 95 14.17 16.92 -8.35
C ALA A 95 13.85 16.03 -9.56
N VAL A 96 14.53 16.28 -10.69
CA VAL A 96 14.50 15.45 -11.90
C VAL A 96 14.99 14.04 -11.57
N ALA A 97 16.22 13.89 -11.06
CA ALA A 97 16.81 12.59 -10.76
C ALA A 97 15.97 11.75 -9.76
N LYS A 98 15.31 12.37 -8.78
CA LYS A 98 14.43 11.68 -7.82
C LYS A 98 13.13 11.20 -8.48
N ALA A 99 12.46 12.07 -9.24
CA ALA A 99 11.25 11.70 -9.96
C ALA A 99 11.52 10.60 -11.01
N ASP A 100 12.62 10.74 -11.76
CA ASP A 100 12.99 9.81 -12.84
C ASP A 100 13.46 8.46 -12.29
N SER A 101 14.17 8.45 -11.15
CA SER A 101 14.52 7.20 -10.45
C SER A 101 13.29 6.41 -9.98
N SER A 102 12.20 7.09 -9.62
CA SER A 102 10.94 6.41 -9.32
C SER A 102 10.25 5.93 -10.60
N PHE A 103 10.21 6.76 -11.64
CA PHE A 103 9.59 6.41 -12.91
C PHE A 103 10.25 5.18 -13.55
N CYS A 104 11.58 5.13 -13.66
CA CYS A 104 12.28 3.96 -14.19
C CYS A 104 12.00 2.67 -13.38
N PHE A 105 11.87 2.77 -12.06
CA PHE A 105 11.51 1.62 -11.22
C PHE A 105 10.03 1.23 -11.34
N GLN A 106 9.11 2.18 -11.59
CA GLN A 106 7.72 1.87 -11.93
C GLN A 106 7.64 1.09 -13.26
N LEU A 107 8.44 1.44 -14.26
CA LEU A 107 8.51 0.70 -15.53
C LEU A 107 9.06 -0.72 -15.34
N GLU A 108 10.06 -0.91 -14.48
CA GLU A 108 10.55 -2.24 -14.08
C GLU A 108 9.41 -3.08 -13.46
N CYS A 109 8.61 -2.47 -12.56
CA CYS A 109 7.43 -3.11 -11.99
C CYS A 109 6.37 -3.44 -13.06
N GLU A 110 6.06 -2.52 -13.98
CA GLU A 110 5.12 -2.78 -15.10
C GLU A 110 5.55 -4.00 -15.92
N ASP A 111 6.83 -4.08 -16.31
CA ASP A 111 7.36 -5.15 -17.14
C ASP A 111 7.22 -6.51 -16.45
N HIS A 112 7.49 -6.55 -15.15
CA HIS A 112 7.29 -7.74 -14.35
C HIS A 112 5.81 -8.09 -14.15
N ILE A 113 4.93 -7.09 -13.97
CA ILE A 113 3.48 -7.26 -13.86
C ILE A 113 2.89 -7.85 -15.14
N VAL A 114 3.18 -7.27 -16.31
CA VAL A 114 2.66 -7.75 -17.60
C VAL A 114 3.19 -9.15 -17.92
N ARG A 115 4.50 -9.40 -17.69
CA ARG A 115 5.12 -10.71 -17.86
C ARG A 115 4.48 -11.79 -16.98
N LEU A 116 4.18 -11.49 -15.72
CA LEU A 116 3.51 -12.43 -14.81
C LEU A 116 2.01 -12.60 -15.14
N ALA A 117 1.31 -11.53 -15.50
CA ALA A 117 -0.12 -11.54 -15.81
C ALA A 117 -0.48 -12.21 -17.15
N LYS A 118 0.48 -12.33 -18.08
CA LYS A 118 0.29 -12.96 -19.40
C LYS A 118 1.17 -14.18 -19.67
N GLY A 119 2.24 -14.39 -18.91
CA GLY A 119 3.23 -15.44 -19.16
C GLY A 119 3.79 -15.39 -20.58
N ASN A 120 3.78 -16.53 -21.27
CA ASN A 120 4.25 -16.66 -22.65
C ASN A 120 3.42 -15.86 -23.70
N ARG A 121 2.36 -15.16 -23.29
CA ARG A 121 1.56 -14.25 -24.14
C ARG A 121 1.75 -12.77 -23.77
N ALA A 122 2.78 -12.43 -23.01
CA ALA A 122 3.13 -11.04 -22.74
C ALA A 122 3.56 -10.33 -24.04
N PRO A 123 3.01 -9.14 -24.36
CA PRO A 123 3.59 -8.30 -25.40
C PRO A 123 5.00 -7.84 -24.99
N PRO A 124 5.84 -7.43 -25.95
CA PRO A 124 7.11 -6.78 -25.61
C PRO A 124 6.86 -5.45 -24.88
N PRO A 125 7.77 -5.03 -23.98
CA PRO A 125 7.69 -3.73 -23.32
C PRO A 125 7.75 -2.57 -24.33
N PRO A 126 6.85 -1.58 -24.24
CA PRO A 126 6.93 -0.37 -25.07
C PRO A 126 8.21 0.44 -24.78
N PRO A 127 8.73 1.20 -25.77
CA PRO A 127 9.78 2.19 -25.58
C PRO A 127 9.43 3.18 -24.47
N THR A 128 10.44 3.65 -23.73
CA THR A 128 10.28 4.52 -22.54
C THR A 128 9.52 5.82 -22.82
N ASP A 129 9.69 6.39 -24.01
CA ASP A 129 8.97 7.59 -24.50
C ASP A 129 7.51 7.30 -24.88
N MET A 130 7.15 6.03 -25.09
CA MET A 130 5.78 5.56 -25.37
C MET A 130 5.08 4.98 -24.13
N ARG A 131 5.69 5.09 -22.93
CA ARG A 131 5.11 4.65 -21.63
C ARG A 131 4.07 5.63 -21.09
N ILE A 132 3.02 5.84 -21.87
CA ILE A 132 1.77 6.51 -21.47
C ILE A 132 0.58 5.77 -22.05
N ILE A 133 -0.58 5.88 -21.38
CA ILE A 133 -1.81 5.17 -21.73
C ILE A 133 -2.28 5.42 -23.18
N ASP A 134 -2.10 6.64 -23.69
CA ASP A 134 -2.58 7.03 -25.02
C ASP A 134 -1.72 6.47 -26.17
N LEU A 135 -0.44 6.16 -25.91
CA LEU A 135 0.49 5.60 -26.90
C LEU A 135 0.62 4.07 -26.80
N SER A 136 0.44 3.51 -25.60
CA SER A 136 0.52 2.07 -25.34
C SER A 136 -0.75 1.52 -24.67
N PRO A 137 -1.97 1.74 -25.23
CA PRO A 137 -3.22 1.41 -24.55
C PRO A 137 -3.39 -0.09 -24.25
N GLU A 138 -2.89 -0.97 -25.11
CA GLU A 138 -2.95 -2.42 -24.89
C GLU A 138 -2.07 -2.86 -23.72
N TRP A 139 -0.89 -2.26 -23.57
CA TRP A 139 0.00 -2.49 -22.43
C TRP A 139 -0.63 -2.01 -21.13
N TYR A 140 -1.09 -0.76 -21.11
CA TYR A 140 -1.69 -0.16 -19.92
C TYR A 140 -3.03 -0.78 -19.52
N ASN A 141 -3.79 -1.33 -20.46
CA ASN A 141 -4.94 -2.18 -20.14
C ASN A 141 -4.52 -3.39 -19.29
N ILE A 142 -3.36 -4.02 -19.55
CA ILE A 142 -2.86 -5.15 -18.75
C ILE A 142 -2.38 -4.69 -17.37
N VAL A 143 -1.60 -3.61 -17.31
CA VAL A 143 -1.12 -3.01 -16.05
C VAL A 143 -2.30 -2.64 -15.16
N TYR A 144 -3.20 -1.76 -15.63
CA TYR A 144 -4.32 -1.28 -14.83
C TYR A 144 -5.35 -2.36 -14.52
N SER A 145 -5.69 -3.27 -15.45
CA SER A 145 -6.58 -4.41 -15.13
C SER A 145 -5.97 -5.35 -14.09
N THR A 146 -4.65 -5.39 -13.95
CA THR A 146 -3.97 -6.13 -12.87
C THR A 146 -3.98 -5.37 -11.54
N HIS A 147 -3.80 -4.04 -11.57
CA HIS A 147 -3.87 -3.20 -10.38
C HIS A 147 -5.30 -3.18 -9.78
N ILE A 148 -6.35 -3.11 -10.60
CA ILE A 148 -7.74 -2.95 -10.10
C ILE A 148 -8.47 -4.27 -9.82
N ARG A 149 -7.77 -5.42 -9.74
CA ARG A 149 -8.39 -6.75 -9.49
C ARG A 149 -9.16 -6.85 -8.18
N GLY A 150 -8.89 -5.95 -7.22
CA GLY A 150 -9.49 -5.97 -5.90
C GLY A 150 -9.03 -7.18 -5.08
N ASN A 151 -9.95 -7.89 -4.43
CA ASN A 151 -9.61 -9.12 -3.72
C ASN A 151 -9.41 -10.28 -4.71
N VAL A 152 -8.27 -10.96 -4.63
CA VAL A 152 -7.89 -12.16 -5.41
C VAL A 152 -7.64 -13.33 -4.48
N GLU A 153 -8.34 -14.45 -4.69
CA GLU A 153 -8.21 -15.67 -3.86
C GLU A 153 -6.88 -16.40 -4.12
N LEU A 154 -6.16 -16.76 -3.05
CA LEU A 154 -4.92 -17.52 -3.11
C LEU A 154 -5.20 -19.01 -3.28
N ARG A 155 -5.20 -19.49 -4.53
CA ARG A 155 -5.26 -20.92 -4.87
C ARG A 155 -3.86 -21.50 -5.04
N ASP A 156 -3.57 -22.67 -4.48
CA ASP A 156 -2.21 -23.26 -4.51
C ASP A 156 -1.60 -23.36 -5.92
N LYS A 157 -2.40 -23.63 -6.96
CA LYS A 157 -1.96 -23.73 -8.36
C LYS A 157 -1.40 -22.42 -8.95
N SER A 158 -1.73 -21.26 -8.38
CA SER A 158 -1.29 -19.94 -8.85
C SER A 158 -0.74 -19.06 -7.72
N ARG A 159 -0.71 -19.57 -6.48
CA ARG A 159 -0.41 -18.83 -5.24
C ARG A 159 0.87 -18.02 -5.36
N ASP A 160 1.95 -18.63 -5.84
CA ASP A 160 3.27 -18.01 -5.84
C ASP A 160 3.36 -16.91 -6.92
N THR A 161 2.67 -17.07 -8.06
CA THR A 161 2.51 -16.03 -9.10
C THR A 161 1.63 -14.87 -8.62
N GLU A 162 0.55 -15.15 -7.91
CA GLU A 162 -0.36 -14.12 -7.36
C GLU A 162 0.33 -13.33 -6.22
N LEU A 163 1.16 -14.00 -5.40
CA LEU A 163 2.03 -13.36 -4.42
C LEU A 163 3.09 -12.48 -5.09
N GLU A 164 3.79 -12.97 -6.12
CA GLU A 164 4.80 -12.19 -6.83
C GLU A 164 4.17 -10.95 -7.48
N LEU A 165 3.05 -11.11 -8.20
CA LEU A 165 2.26 -10.02 -8.77
C LEU A 165 1.88 -8.97 -7.73
N PHE A 166 1.38 -9.39 -6.58
CA PHE A 166 0.98 -8.48 -5.51
C PHE A 166 2.16 -7.67 -4.94
N VAL A 167 3.35 -8.28 -4.81
CA VAL A 167 4.55 -7.55 -4.38
C VAL A 167 4.99 -6.54 -5.43
N TRP A 168 4.99 -6.89 -6.73
CA TRP A 168 5.32 -5.94 -7.80
C TRP A 168 4.35 -4.75 -7.84
N VAL A 169 3.03 -4.99 -7.71
CA VAL A 169 2.02 -3.92 -7.63
C VAL A 169 2.18 -3.07 -6.35
N TYR A 170 2.51 -3.68 -5.21
CA TYR A 170 2.85 -2.95 -3.98
C TYR A 170 4.07 -2.03 -4.17
N MET A 171 5.16 -2.54 -4.76
CA MET A 171 6.38 -1.76 -4.99
C MET A 171 6.15 -0.61 -5.98
N PHE A 172 5.39 -0.84 -7.07
CA PHE A 172 4.95 0.21 -7.98
C PHE A 172 4.25 1.35 -7.23
N TYR A 173 3.23 1.02 -6.43
CA TYR A 173 2.41 2.01 -5.75
C TYR A 173 3.16 2.78 -4.66
N VAL A 174 4.00 2.10 -3.86
CA VAL A 174 4.75 2.76 -2.78
C VAL A 174 5.93 3.60 -3.32
N ALA A 175 6.47 3.25 -4.48
CA ALA A 175 7.36 4.17 -5.22
C ALA A 175 6.60 5.41 -5.69
N ASP A 176 5.40 5.23 -6.28
CA ASP A 176 4.61 6.33 -6.83
C ASP A 176 4.13 7.34 -5.77
N ASP A 177 3.63 6.84 -4.64
CA ASP A 177 3.19 7.63 -3.48
C ASP A 177 4.32 8.52 -2.95
N ARG A 178 5.48 7.92 -2.64
CA ARG A 178 6.65 8.65 -2.09
C ARG A 178 7.32 9.58 -3.11
N ALA A 179 7.14 9.32 -4.40
CA ALA A 179 7.64 10.20 -5.46
C ALA A 179 6.75 11.42 -5.73
N GLU A 180 5.51 11.49 -5.21
CA GLU A 180 4.61 12.62 -5.45
C GLU A 180 5.23 13.96 -5.01
N ILE A 181 5.82 14.00 -3.81
CA ILE A 181 6.47 15.21 -3.29
C ILE A 181 7.64 15.67 -4.17
N TRP A 182 8.39 14.74 -4.76
CA TRP A 182 9.48 15.03 -5.69
C TRP A 182 8.99 15.47 -7.07
N ARG A 183 7.87 14.92 -7.57
CA ARG A 183 7.21 15.41 -8.78
C ARG A 183 6.69 16.85 -8.60
N GLY A 184 6.07 17.14 -7.46
CA GLY A 184 5.63 18.50 -7.11
C GLY A 184 6.80 19.48 -7.01
N PHE A 185 7.86 19.10 -6.28
CA PHE A 185 9.08 19.89 -6.18
C PHE A 185 9.76 20.12 -7.54
N ARG A 186 9.76 19.12 -8.43
CA ARG A 186 10.25 19.25 -9.81
C ARG A 186 9.47 20.31 -10.59
N GLN A 187 8.14 20.36 -10.43
CA GLN A 187 7.29 21.40 -11.05
C GLN A 187 7.56 22.79 -10.45
N GLU A 188 7.66 22.92 -9.12
CA GLU A 188 8.02 24.18 -8.44
C GLU A 188 9.37 24.71 -8.96
N MET A 189 10.39 23.85 -8.98
CA MET A 189 11.73 24.20 -9.46
C MET A 189 11.74 24.59 -10.94
N TYR A 190 10.99 23.89 -11.82
CA TYR A 190 10.90 24.29 -13.23
C TYR A 190 10.36 25.72 -13.38
N GLN A 191 9.31 26.10 -12.64
CA GLN A 191 8.79 27.48 -12.70
C GLN A 191 9.80 28.50 -12.20
N LEU A 192 10.49 28.20 -11.09
CA LEU A 192 11.52 29.06 -10.50
C LEU A 192 12.75 29.24 -11.40
N THR A 193 13.10 28.24 -12.23
CA THR A 193 14.25 28.32 -13.16
C THR A 193 13.91 28.87 -14.56
N LYS A 194 12.65 28.80 -15.00
CA LYS A 194 12.27 29.06 -16.40
C LYS A 194 12.03 30.55 -16.73
N PHE A 195 11.88 31.41 -15.73
CA PHE A 195 11.51 32.82 -15.93
C PHE A 195 12.28 33.81 -15.04
N PHE A 196 12.48 35.02 -15.55
CA PHE A 196 13.12 36.17 -14.88
C PHE A 196 12.28 36.79 -13.73
N PHE A 197 11.40 36.04 -13.06
CA PHE A 197 10.54 36.60 -12.02
C PHE A 197 11.31 36.83 -10.70
N SER A 198 11.36 38.08 -10.26
CA SER A 198 11.87 38.45 -8.94
C SER A 198 10.85 38.35 -7.80
N ALA A 199 9.67 37.77 -8.07
CA ALA A 199 8.67 37.47 -7.05
C ALA A 199 9.03 36.17 -6.30
N ARG A 200 9.02 36.23 -4.97
CA ARG A 200 8.95 35.02 -4.13
C ARG A 200 7.56 34.40 -4.31
N LEU A 201 7.47 33.27 -4.99
CA LEU A 201 6.25 32.47 -4.95
C LEU A 201 6.05 31.95 -3.51
N PRO A 202 4.81 31.92 -2.97
CA PRO A 202 4.54 31.21 -1.73
C PRO A 202 4.80 29.72 -1.96
N SER A 203 5.85 29.16 -1.35
CA SER A 203 6.13 27.72 -1.43
C SER A 203 4.95 26.96 -0.81
N ALA A 204 4.38 25.98 -1.51
CA ALA A 204 3.20 25.24 -1.05
C ALA A 204 3.36 24.58 0.33
N TYR A 205 4.61 24.34 0.75
CA TYR A 205 5.00 23.81 2.06
C TYR A 205 4.96 24.84 3.22
N ALA A 206 4.50 26.08 2.99
CA ALA A 206 4.43 27.13 4.00
C ALA A 206 3.01 27.26 4.59
N LYS A 207 2.79 26.60 5.74
CA LYS A 207 1.59 26.61 6.61
C LYS A 207 0.36 25.81 6.12
N SER A 208 0.41 24.51 6.35
CA SER A 208 -0.77 23.73 6.83
C SER A 208 -0.38 22.78 7.99
N PRO A 209 -0.01 23.31 9.17
CA PRO A 209 0.20 22.48 10.35
C PRO A 209 -1.16 21.88 10.79
N GLY A 210 -1.36 20.58 10.62
CA GLY A 210 -2.62 19.94 11.01
C GLY A 210 -3.04 18.65 10.31
N LEU A 211 -2.40 18.24 9.20
CA LEU A 211 -2.80 17.01 8.48
C LEU A 211 -1.68 15.95 8.32
N PHE A 212 -0.43 16.36 8.10
CA PHE A 212 0.67 15.42 7.89
C PHE A 212 1.42 14.99 9.16
N ASP A 213 1.37 15.80 10.23
CA ASP A 213 2.01 15.48 11.52
C ASP A 213 1.36 14.29 12.26
N LEU A 214 0.16 13.87 11.84
CA LEU A 214 -0.58 12.77 12.48
C LEU A 214 -0.06 11.36 12.07
N VAL A 215 0.72 11.25 11.00
CA VAL A 215 1.15 9.96 10.42
C VAL A 215 2.64 9.68 10.70
N SER A 216 3.47 10.71 10.78
CA SER A 216 4.93 10.59 11.00
C SER A 216 5.35 10.49 12.47
N SER A 217 4.52 10.96 13.41
CA SER A 217 4.89 11.19 14.81
C SER A 217 4.85 9.97 15.74
N ARG A 218 4.48 8.78 15.25
CA ARG A 218 4.17 7.61 16.11
C ARG A 218 5.12 6.40 16.01
N ALA A 219 6.34 6.58 15.47
CA ALA A 219 7.26 5.48 15.18
C ALA A 219 8.58 5.43 15.99
N TYR A 220 8.94 6.47 16.77
CA TYR A 220 10.33 6.62 17.27
C TYR A 220 10.53 7.00 18.75
N THR A 221 9.66 6.55 19.68
CA THR A 221 9.95 6.67 21.14
C THR A 221 9.44 5.48 21.96
N ALA A 222 10.20 4.37 22.03
CA ALA A 222 9.86 3.23 22.91
C ALA A 222 11.03 2.27 23.27
N ALA A 223 12.28 2.74 23.37
CA ALA A 223 13.41 1.86 23.73
C ALA A 223 14.61 2.56 24.41
N SER A 224 14.53 2.80 25.73
CA SER A 224 15.67 2.79 26.69
C SER A 224 15.20 3.26 28.08
N ALA A 225 14.86 2.33 28.99
CA ALA A 225 14.46 2.66 30.37
C ALA A 225 14.60 1.52 31.40
N PHE A 226 15.36 0.45 31.12
CA PHE A 226 15.58 -0.66 32.07
C PHE A 226 17.02 -1.18 32.08
N ALA A 227 17.90 -0.46 32.79
CA ALA A 227 19.19 -0.97 33.25
C ALA A 227 19.63 -0.23 34.53
N SER A 228 20.27 -0.95 35.46
CA SER A 228 21.04 -0.42 36.59
C SER A 228 20.34 0.48 37.62
N ALA A 229 19.59 -0.14 38.55
CA ALA A 229 19.26 0.45 39.85
C ALA A 229 19.12 -0.60 40.99
N LEU A 230 19.97 -1.63 41.02
CA LEU A 230 19.92 -2.70 42.03
C LEU A 230 21.32 -3.20 42.46
N ALA A 231 21.98 -2.45 43.34
CA ALA A 231 23.15 -2.77 44.18
C ALA A 231 23.57 -1.45 44.89
N VAL A 232 23.83 -1.31 46.21
CA VAL A 232 23.94 -2.27 47.34
C VAL A 232 23.29 -1.69 48.63
N LYS A 233 22.89 -2.59 49.54
CA LYS A 233 22.55 -2.46 51.00
C LYS A 233 23.53 -1.61 51.87
N PRO A 234 23.32 -1.43 53.22
CA PRO A 234 22.08 -1.19 54.02
C PRO A 234 22.22 -0.25 55.27
N SER A 235 21.11 0.22 55.85
CA SER A 235 20.94 0.52 57.30
C SER A 235 19.44 0.64 57.64
N ALA A 236 18.88 -0.12 58.60
CA ALA A 236 18.63 0.27 60.00
C ALA A 236 17.91 1.64 60.15
N ASN A 237 16.77 1.80 60.85
CA ASN A 237 16.31 1.03 62.03
C ASN A 237 14.75 1.00 62.24
N GLU A 238 14.31 0.06 63.10
CA GLU A 238 13.01 -0.12 63.83
C GLU A 238 11.80 0.84 63.63
N ASN A 239 10.60 0.27 63.35
CA ASN A 239 9.50 0.09 64.34
C ASN A 239 8.28 -0.72 63.76
N GLU A 240 7.31 -1.09 64.61
CA GLU A 240 6.36 -2.23 64.42
C GLU A 240 4.93 -1.93 63.83
N PRO A 241 4.12 -2.98 63.48
CA PRO A 241 2.87 -2.91 62.69
C PRO A 241 1.54 -3.03 63.50
N PRO A 242 0.38 -3.07 62.83
CA PRO A 242 -0.43 -4.32 62.71
C PRO A 242 -0.89 -4.60 61.25
N LEU A 243 -1.00 -5.83 60.71
CA LEU A 243 -1.78 -7.04 61.04
C LEU A 243 -3.27 -7.07 60.56
N LEU A 244 -3.55 -7.97 59.60
CA LEU A 244 -4.84 -8.62 59.26
C LEU A 244 -5.96 -7.70 58.67
N SER A 245 -6.92 -8.15 57.84
CA SER A 245 -7.44 -9.50 57.51
C SER A 245 -7.98 -9.62 56.05
N LEU A 246 -8.15 -10.86 55.54
CA LEU A 246 -9.17 -11.20 54.52
C LEU A 246 -10.41 -11.80 55.20
N PRO A 247 -11.63 -11.62 54.61
CA PRO A 247 -12.40 -12.76 54.07
C PRO A 247 -12.81 -12.52 52.58
N SER A 248 -13.17 -13.49 51.70
CA SER A 248 -14.08 -14.67 51.80
C SER A 248 -15.58 -14.27 51.77
N SER A 249 -16.53 -14.90 51.07
CA SER A 249 -16.53 -15.91 49.97
C SER A 249 -17.98 -16.23 49.54
N ASN A 250 -18.17 -16.88 48.37
CA ASN A 250 -19.40 -17.56 47.88
C ASN A 250 -20.59 -16.63 47.45
N GLY A 251 -21.49 -17.04 46.54
CA GLY A 251 -21.48 -18.20 45.63
C GLY A 251 -22.88 -18.79 45.32
N LEU A 252 -23.04 -19.42 44.14
CA LEU A 252 -24.19 -20.28 43.70
C LEU A 252 -25.55 -19.55 43.45
N SER A 253 -26.52 -20.03 42.65
CA SER A 253 -26.56 -20.99 41.50
C SER A 253 -27.98 -21.04 40.87
N SER A 254 -28.20 -21.91 39.85
CA SER A 254 -29.53 -22.41 39.35
C SER A 254 -30.28 -21.42 38.40
N THR A 255 -30.63 -21.74 37.12
CA THR A 255 -31.69 -22.64 36.55
C THR A 255 -33.13 -22.16 36.84
N ASP A 256 -34.19 -22.28 36.01
CA ASP A 256 -34.44 -22.77 34.63
C ASP A 256 -35.90 -22.34 34.21
N SER A 257 -36.53 -22.54 33.03
CA SER A 257 -36.20 -23.06 31.68
C SER A 257 -37.30 -22.64 30.66
N THR A 258 -37.27 -23.15 29.40
CA THR A 258 -38.43 -23.40 28.49
C THR A 258 -39.28 -22.19 27.98
N SER A 259 -40.13 -22.24 26.92
CA SER A 259 -40.37 -23.12 25.74
C SER A 259 -41.36 -22.40 24.75
N PHE A 260 -41.84 -23.09 23.71
CA PHE A 260 -42.91 -22.78 22.73
C PHE A 260 -42.58 -21.81 21.55
N SER A 261 -43.27 -21.92 20.40
CA SER A 261 -43.23 -22.98 19.35
C SER A 261 -44.33 -22.76 18.28
N HIS A 262 -44.11 -23.24 17.04
CA HIS A 262 -45.14 -23.48 15.98
C HIS A 262 -45.87 -22.24 15.40
N ALA A 263 -46.38 -22.25 14.15
CA ALA A 263 -46.12 -23.13 12.98
C ALA A 263 -46.63 -22.51 11.66
N GLY A 264 -46.04 -22.96 10.54
CA GLY A 264 -46.73 -23.18 9.25
C GLY A 264 -46.97 -21.97 8.33
N ASP A 265 -47.39 -22.16 7.07
CA ASP A 265 -47.24 -23.32 6.16
C ASP A 265 -47.59 -22.91 4.71
N SER A 266 -47.49 -23.86 3.75
CA SER A 266 -48.05 -23.87 2.39
C SER A 266 -47.29 -23.16 1.24
N SER A 267 -47.40 -23.79 0.06
CA SER A 267 -46.96 -23.37 -1.28
C SER A 267 -48.07 -22.60 -2.03
N ASP A 268 -47.90 -22.06 -3.25
CA ASP A 268 -47.82 -22.77 -4.55
C ASP A 268 -47.22 -21.91 -5.70
N GLU A 269 -47.09 -22.52 -6.89
CA GLU A 269 -46.58 -21.91 -8.14
C GLU A 269 -47.51 -20.88 -8.80
N ALA A 270 -46.93 -19.94 -9.55
CA ALA A 270 -47.43 -19.52 -10.86
C ALA A 270 -46.33 -18.79 -11.67
N ASP A 271 -46.17 -19.14 -12.94
CA ASP A 271 -45.40 -18.37 -13.94
C ASP A 271 -46.33 -17.32 -14.61
N LEU A 272 -45.77 -16.21 -15.13
CA LEU A 272 -46.21 -15.45 -16.33
C LEU A 272 -45.62 -14.02 -16.44
N SER A 273 -44.74 -13.85 -17.43
CA SER A 273 -44.67 -12.71 -18.37
C SER A 273 -44.75 -11.23 -17.90
N ALA A 274 -43.56 -10.60 -17.82
CA ALA A 274 -43.14 -9.43 -18.62
C ALA A 274 -43.82 -8.04 -18.50
N LEU A 275 -43.14 -7.03 -19.12
CA LEU A 275 -43.48 -5.58 -19.20
C LEU A 275 -43.31 -4.80 -17.86
N ASN A 276 -42.82 -3.55 -17.81
CA ASN A 276 -42.25 -2.68 -18.86
C ASN A 276 -41.44 -1.50 -18.25
N ARG A 277 -40.27 -1.13 -18.83
CA ARG A 277 -39.91 0.23 -19.33
C ARG A 277 -38.38 0.40 -19.63
N PRO A 278 -37.97 1.39 -20.46
CA PRO A 278 -36.75 1.26 -21.26
C PRO A 278 -35.60 2.22 -20.91
N SER A 279 -34.37 1.81 -21.23
CA SER A 279 -33.19 2.70 -21.29
C SER A 279 -32.85 3.10 -22.73
N ARG A 280 -32.93 4.41 -22.96
CA ARG A 280 -32.83 5.13 -24.25
C ARG A 280 -31.43 5.00 -24.90
N ARG A 281 -31.31 4.26 -26.01
CA ARG A 281 -30.12 4.36 -26.89
C ARG A 281 -30.02 5.75 -27.53
N ARG A 282 -28.80 6.26 -27.67
CA ARG A 282 -28.43 7.28 -28.66
C ARG A 282 -27.36 6.67 -29.57
N ASN A 283 -27.69 6.55 -30.86
CA ASN A 283 -26.67 6.29 -31.88
C ASN A 283 -26.09 7.65 -32.30
N PHE A 284 -24.78 7.72 -32.50
CA PHE A 284 -24.19 8.72 -33.40
C PHE A 284 -23.76 7.99 -34.66
N VAL A 285 -24.15 8.54 -35.82
CA VAL A 285 -23.72 8.09 -37.13
C VAL A 285 -22.59 9.00 -37.58
N VAL A 286 -21.49 8.41 -38.03
CA VAL A 286 -20.50 9.10 -38.87
C VAL A 286 -20.71 8.59 -40.29
N VAL A 287 -20.73 9.49 -41.25
CA VAL A 287 -21.00 9.19 -42.66
C VAL A 287 -19.69 9.25 -43.44
N ASP A 288 -19.39 8.20 -44.20
CA ASP A 288 -18.24 8.18 -45.10
C ASP A 288 -18.32 9.30 -46.15
N SER A 289 -17.19 9.92 -46.46
CA SER A 289 -17.04 10.90 -47.54
C SER A 289 -15.74 10.63 -48.29
N VAL A 290 -15.81 9.78 -49.31
CA VAL A 290 -14.75 9.65 -50.32
C VAL A 290 -15.06 10.63 -51.45
N ASN A 291 -14.06 11.37 -51.93
CA ASN A 291 -13.99 11.77 -53.34
C ASN A 291 -12.59 12.25 -53.76
N VAL A 292 -12.19 11.73 -54.92
CA VAL A 292 -11.20 12.25 -55.91
C VAL A 292 -9.91 12.86 -55.36
#